data_AF-A0A963JX52-F1
#
_entry.id   AF-A0A963JX52-F1
#
_cell.length_a   1.000
_cell.length_b   1.000
_cell.length_c   1.000
_cell.angle_alpha   90.00
_cell.angle_beta   90.00
_cell.angle_gamma   90.00
#
_symmetry.space_group_name_H-M   'P 1'
#
loop_
_entity.id
_entity.type
_entity.pdbx_description
1 polymer ?
#
loop_
_entity_poly.entity_id
_entity_poly.type
_entity_poly.pdbx_seq_one_letter_code
_entity_poly.pdbx_strand_id
1 'polypeptide(L)' 'VNPAIIPRNHRVEQALEAAVERGDLGPFRELLEALAQPYDDPGARCAAYMEPPCPEERVLATFCGT' A
#
# COMPACT_ATOMS: atom_id res chain seq x y z
N VAL A 1 -21.16 0.13 -0.65
CA VAL A 1 -20.13 -0.42 -1.57
C VAL A 1 -18.87 -0.61 -0.75
N ASN A 2 -18.16 -1.73 -0.91
CA ASN A 2 -16.91 -2.02 -0.19
C ASN A 2 -15.72 -1.66 -1.09
N PRO A 3 -14.63 -1.08 -0.57
CA PRO A 3 -13.45 -0.78 -1.38
C PRO A 3 -12.73 -2.08 -1.79
N ALA A 4 -12.25 -2.12 -3.03
CA ALA A 4 -11.36 -3.15 -3.54
C ALA A 4 -9.91 -2.98 -3.02
N ILE A 5 -9.49 -1.74 -2.77
CA ILE A 5 -8.14 -1.41 -2.29
C ILE A 5 -8.21 -0.66 -0.96
N ILE A 6 -7.38 -1.07 0.00
CA ILE A 6 -7.19 -0.40 1.29
C ILE A 6 -5.69 -0.20 1.54
N PRO A 7 -5.29 0.83 2.32
CA PRO A 7 -3.88 1.07 2.64
C PRO A 7 -3.37 0.03 3.66
N ARG A 8 -3.11 -1.19 3.20
CA ARG A 8 -2.60 -2.27 4.05
C ARG A 8 -1.22 -1.89 4.60
N ASN A 9 -0.98 -2.14 5.88
CA ASN A 9 0.25 -1.72 6.57
C ASN A 9 1.54 -2.14 5.84
N HIS A 10 1.61 -3.35 5.27
CA HIS A 10 2.80 -3.79 4.54
C HIS A 10 3.09 -2.97 3.26
N ARG A 11 2.05 -2.51 2.56
CA ARG A 11 2.21 -1.63 1.39
C ARG A 11 2.63 -0.22 1.80
N VAL A 12 2.11 0.25 2.93
CA VAL A 12 2.53 1.54 3.51
C VAL A 12 4.00 1.47 3.94
N GLU A 13 4.40 0.41 4.64
CA GLU A 13 5.78 0.19 5.08
C GLU A 13 6.74 0.13 3.88
N GLN A 14 6.40 -0.64 2.83
CA GLN A 14 7.19 -0.70 1.59
C GLN A 14 7.40 0.68 0.96
N ALA A 15 6.38 1.53 0.96
CA ALA A 15 6.48 2.89 0.44
C ALA A 15 7.35 3.79 1.33
N LEU A 16 7.25 3.66 2.65
CA LEU A 16 8.07 4.40 3.60
C LEU A 16 9.54 3.97 3.55
N GLU A 17 9.82 2.67 3.57
CA GLU A 17 11.17 2.11 3.44
C GLU A 17 11.83 2.55 2.13
N ALA A 18 11.11 2.50 1.01
CA ALA A 18 11.64 2.97 -0.28
C ALA A 18 12.03 4.46 -0.24
N ALA A 19 11.17 5.30 0.36
CA ALA A 19 11.41 6.72 0.48
C ALA A 19 12.58 7.04 1.42
N VAL A 20 12.68 6.34 2.55
CA VAL A 20 13.72 6.59 3.58
C VAL A 20 15.07 6.02 3.16
N GLU A 21 15.12 4.76 2.75
CA GLU A 21 16.38 4.05 2.48
C GLU A 21 16.97 4.39 1.11
N ARG A 22 16.11 4.71 0.13
CA ARG A 22 16.53 4.91 -1.27
C ARG A 22 16.18 6.28 -1.84
N GLY A 23 15.47 7.13 -1.10
CA GLY A 23 14.93 8.39 -1.63
C GLY A 23 13.88 8.18 -2.74
N ASP A 24 13.34 6.97 -2.86
CA ASP A 24 12.45 6.59 -3.95
C ASP A 24 10.98 6.76 -3.57
N LEU A 25 10.35 7.77 -4.17
CA LEU A 25 8.92 8.05 -3.99
C LEU A 25 8.02 7.33 -5.00
N GLY A 26 8.57 6.47 -5.86
CA GLY A 26 7.80 5.67 -6.82
C GLY A 26 6.70 4.84 -6.15
N PRO A 27 7.04 3.96 -5.18
CA PRO A 27 6.05 3.12 -4.51
C PRO A 27 4.98 3.93 -3.76
N PHE A 28 5.34 5.09 -3.20
CA PHE A 28 4.38 6.00 -2.57
C PHE A 28 3.37 6.55 -3.58
N ARG A 29 3.84 7.02 -4.75
CA ARG A 29 2.95 7.56 -5.80
C ARG A 29 2.05 6.48 -6.37
N GLU A 30 2.57 5.29 -6.61
CA GLU A 30 1.77 4.16 -7.09
C GLU A 30 0.67 3.76 -6.09
N LEU A 31 1.01 3.69 -4.80
CA LEU A 31 0.02 3.43 -3.74
C LEU A 31 -1.03 4.54 -3.68
N LEU A 32 -0.62 5.80 -3.81
CA LEU A 32 -1.55 6.95 -3.82
C LEU A 32 -2.50 6.90 -5.01
N GLU A 33 -2.00 6.58 -6.21
CA GLU A 33 -2.83 6.42 -7.41
C GLU A 33 -3.85 5.29 -7.24
N ALA A 34 -3.43 4.15 -6.69
CA ALA A 34 -4.32 3.01 -6.42
C ALA A 34 -5.42 3.37 -5.40
N LEU A 35 -5.09 4.16 -4.38
CA LEU A 35 -6.03 4.61 -3.34
C LEU A 35 -6.96 5.74 -3.82
N ALA A 36 -6.67 6.37 -4.96
CA ALA A 36 -7.49 7.48 -5.47
C ALA A 36 -8.87 7.01 -5.97
N GLN A 37 -8.98 5.78 -6.46
CA GLN A 37 -10.24 5.17 -6.94
C GLN A 37 -10.45 3.79 -6.29
N PRO A 38 -10.60 3.70 -4.95
CA PRO A 38 -10.51 2.43 -4.22
C PRO A 38 -11.74 1.53 -4.39
N TYR A 39 -12.82 2.03 -5.00
CA TYR A 39 -14.09 1.31 -5.22
C TYR A 39 -14.27 0.82 -6.66
N ASP A 40 -13.43 1.28 -7.59
CA ASP A 40 -13.51 0.91 -9.00
C ASP A 40 -12.85 -0.45 -9.23
N ASP A 41 -13.07 -1.04 -10.42
CA ASP A 41 -12.31 -2.22 -10.84
C ASP A 41 -10.83 -1.82 -10.98
N PRO A 42 -9.95 -2.33 -10.10
CA PRO A 42 -8.57 -1.87 -10.00
C PRO A 42 -7.71 -2.24 -11.24
N GLY A 43 -8.23 -3.12 -12.10
CA GLY A 43 -7.54 -3.59 -13.29
C GLY A 43 -6.22 -4.32 -12.98
N ALA A 44 -5.50 -4.72 -14.03
CA ALA A 44 -4.25 -5.48 -13.87
C ALA A 44 -3.14 -4.69 -13.15
N ARG A 45 -3.13 -3.36 -13.27
CA ARG A 45 -2.08 -2.49 -12.69
C ARG A 45 -2.14 -2.45 -11.16
N CYS A 46 -3.34 -2.49 -10.57
CA CYS A 46 -3.50 -2.35 -9.12
C CYS A 46 -3.79 -3.68 -8.40
N ALA A 47 -3.74 -4.81 -9.12
CA ALA A 47 -4.01 -6.14 -8.58
C ALA A 47 -3.13 -6.47 -7.35
N ALA A 48 -1.85 -6.09 -7.37
CA ALA A 48 -0.93 -6.30 -6.26
C ALA A 48 -1.39 -5.62 -4.94
N TYR A 49 -2.11 -4.50 -5.01
CA TYR A 49 -2.59 -3.79 -3.82
C TYR A 49 -3.83 -4.43 -3.18
N MET A 50 -4.45 -5.40 -3.85
CA MET A 50 -5.56 -6.17 -3.29
C MET A 50 -5.08 -7.33 -2.43
N GLU A 51 -3.88 -7.83 -2.70
CA GLU A 51 -3.30 -9.02 -2.06
C GLU A 51 -3.08 -8.82 -0.56
N PRO A 52 -3.32 -9.86 0.26
CA PRO A 52 -2.92 -9.84 1.67
C PRO A 52 -1.38 -9.86 1.79
N PRO A 53 -0.82 -9.39 2.92
CA PRO A 53 0.61 -9.52 3.16
C PRO A 53 1.04 -10.99 3.17
N CYS A 54 2.22 -11.27 2.63
CA CYS A 54 2.95 -12.50 2.93
C CYS A 54 3.29 -12.57 4.43
N PRO A 55 3.52 -13.78 4.99
CA PRO A 55 3.85 -13.94 6.40
C PRO A 55 4.99 -13.05 6.89
N GLU A 56 5.98 -12.83 6.03
CA GLU A 56 7.21 -12.04 6.27
C GLU A 56 6.98 -10.53 6.16
N GLU A 57 5.95 -10.11 5.41
CA GLU A 57 5.59 -8.70 5.20
C GLU A 57 4.65 -8.17 6.30
N ARG A 58 4.25 -9.02 7.25
CA ARG A 58 3.31 -8.63 8.31
C ARG A 58 3.95 -7.61 9.25
N VAL A 59 3.46 -6.39 9.15
CA VAL A 59 3.72 -5.33 10.14
C VAL A 59 2.92 -5.64 11.42
N LEU A 60 3.63 -6.13 12.45
CA LEU A 60 3.03 -6.61 13.71
C LEU A 60 2.67 -5.49 14.70
N ALA A 61 3.26 -4.31 14.53
CA ALA A 61 3.00 -3.14 15.36
C ALA A 61 2.97 -1.90 14.47
N THR A 62 1.94 -1.08 14.64
CA THR A 62 1.84 0.24 14.02
C THR A 62 1.68 1.28 15.11
N PHE A 63 2.43 2.37 15.01
CA PHE A 63 2.32 3.50 15.91
C PHE A 63 1.49 4.59 15.23
N CYS A 64 0.17 4.45 15.25
CA CYS A 64 -0.75 5.52 14.86
C CYS A 64 -0.90 6.52 16.02
N GLY A 65 0.18 7.22 16.36
CA GLY A 65 0.22 8.22 17.42
C GLY A 65 0.55 9.60 16.87
N THR A 66 -0.48 10.30 16.40
CA THR A 66 -0.54 11.77 16.23
C THR A 66 -1.95 12.25 16.45
#